data_AF-A0A2X2JWD5-F1
#
_entry.id   AF-A0A2X2JWD5-F1
#
_cell.length_a   1.000
_cell.length_b   1.000
_cell.length_c   1.000
_cell.angle_alpha   90.00
_cell.angle_beta   90.00
_cell.angle_gamma   90.00
#
_symmetry.space_group_name_H-M   'P 1'
#
loop_
_entity.id
_entity.type
_entity.pdbx_description
1 polymer ?
#
loop_
_entity_poly.entity_id
_entity_poly.type
_entity_poly.pdbx_seq_one_letter_code
_entity_poly.pdbx_strand_id
1 'polypeptide(L)'
;MKPLHLKLNNFGPFLKEEIDFSKIDNNELFLISGKTGSGKTMIFDAMTYALFGKASTEQREENDLRSHFADGKQPMSVTFEFQLNNRIYKVHRQGPYIKEGNTTKTNAKFDVFEMVDGKYEIRESKVISGTQFIIELLGVNADQFRQLFILPQGEFKRFLISNSREKQGILRTLFDSEKFEAIREILKEEVKKENAQSRIDINKLTFYGKKLNHLMMTK
;
A
#
# COMPACT_ATOMS: atom_id res chain seq x y z
N MET A 1 9.36 -4.99 -8.52
CA MET A 1 8.43 -4.68 -9.62
C MET A 1 9.13 -3.75 -10.60
N LYS A 2 9.10 -4.03 -11.91
CA LYS A 2 9.65 -3.16 -12.96
C LYS A 2 8.51 -2.66 -13.86
N PRO A 3 8.27 -1.35 -13.99
CA PRO A 3 7.27 -0.82 -14.91
C PRO A 3 7.70 -1.09 -16.36
N LEU A 4 6.75 -1.46 -17.22
CA LEU A 4 6.97 -1.70 -18.65
C LEU A 4 6.24 -0.66 -19.49
N HIS A 5 4.96 -0.44 -19.19
CA HIS A 5 4.12 0.46 -19.97
C HIS A 5 3.05 1.11 -19.11
N LEU A 6 2.77 2.40 -19.31
CA LEU A 6 1.71 3.13 -18.62
C LEU A 6 0.93 3.96 -19.62
N LYS A 7 -0.39 3.76 -19.66
CA LYS A 7 -1.30 4.49 -20.53
C LYS A 7 -2.37 5.18 -19.70
N LEU A 8 -2.51 6.48 -19.91
CA LEU A 8 -3.42 7.36 -19.20
C LEU A 8 -4.48 7.88 -20.17
N ASN A 9 -5.75 7.82 -19.76
CA ASN A 9 -6.82 8.53 -20.44
C ASN A 9 -7.62 9.34 -19.41
N ASN A 10 -7.81 10.63 -19.68
CA ASN A 10 -8.57 11.56 -18.87
C ASN A 10 -8.13 11.59 -17.38
N PHE A 11 -6.82 11.54 -17.13
CA PHE A 11 -6.21 11.42 -15.80
C PHE A 11 -5.31 12.63 -15.49
N GLY A 12 -5.60 13.38 -14.43
CA GLY A 12 -4.87 14.59 -14.05
C GLY A 12 -4.83 15.61 -15.19
N PRO A 13 -3.65 16.14 -15.58
CA PRO A 13 -3.56 17.05 -16.73
C PRO A 13 -3.63 16.33 -18.09
N PHE A 14 -3.65 15.00 -18.12
CA PHE A 14 -3.51 14.21 -19.35
C PHE A 14 -4.88 13.77 -19.90
N LEU A 15 -5.23 14.23 -21.10
CA LEU A 15 -6.37 13.68 -21.86
C LEU A 15 -6.05 12.29 -22.41
N LYS A 16 -4.85 12.13 -22.96
CA LYS A 16 -4.30 10.88 -23.46
C LYS A 16 -2.79 10.96 -23.41
N GLU A 17 -2.16 10.05 -22.68
CA GLU A 17 -0.71 9.99 -22.53
C GLU A 17 -0.26 8.53 -22.48
N GLU A 18 0.91 8.22 -23.02
CA GLU A 18 1.43 6.86 -23.07
C GLU A 18 2.94 6.88 -22.84
N ILE A 19 3.39 6.16 -21.81
CA ILE A 19 4.78 6.09 -21.38
C ILE A 19 5.24 4.64 -21.53
N ASP A 20 6.24 4.45 -22.38
CA ASP A 20 6.86 3.16 -22.63
C ASP A 20 8.21 3.09 -21.90
N PHE A 21 8.22 2.44 -20.73
CA PHE A 21 9.41 2.24 -19.91
C PHE A 21 10.34 1.18 -20.49
N SER A 22 9.86 0.33 -21.41
CA SER A 22 10.70 -0.70 -22.04
C SER A 22 11.78 -0.11 -22.97
N LYS A 23 11.55 1.11 -23.47
CA LYS A 23 12.50 1.89 -24.28
C LYS A 23 13.63 2.51 -23.48
N ILE A 24 13.50 2.53 -22.15
CA ILE A 24 14.59 2.93 -21.26
C ILE A 24 15.51 1.72 -21.21
N ASP A 25 16.51 1.72 -22.10
CA ASP A 25 17.61 0.74 -22.15
C ASP A 25 18.24 0.52 -20.75
N ASN A 26 19.14 -0.46 -20.61
CA ASN A 26 19.84 -0.95 -19.40
C ASN A 26 20.32 0.06 -18.32
N ASN A 27 20.12 1.37 -18.49
CA ASN A 27 20.20 2.35 -17.44
C ASN A 27 19.05 2.18 -16.44
N GLU A 28 19.39 1.73 -15.24
CA GLU A 28 18.47 1.62 -14.09
C GLU A 28 17.95 2.99 -13.59
N LEU A 29 18.42 4.10 -14.18
CA LEU A 29 18.10 5.47 -13.78
C LEU A 29 17.62 6.29 -14.99
N PHE A 30 16.47 6.95 -14.81
CA PHE A 30 15.92 7.91 -15.76
C PHE A 30 15.38 9.15 -15.02
N LEU A 31 15.25 10.26 -15.74
CA LEU A 31 14.76 11.53 -15.20
C LEU A 31 13.44 11.92 -15.83
N ILE A 32 12.41 12.11 -15.02
CA ILE A 32 11.17 12.77 -15.42
C ILE A 32 11.33 14.28 -15.13
N SER A 33 11.47 15.09 -16.17
CA SER A 33 11.65 16.55 -16.05
C SER A 33 10.44 17.32 -16.59
N GLY A 34 10.22 18.54 -16.11
CA GLY A 34 9.10 19.40 -16.53
C GLY A 34 8.84 20.53 -15.54
N LYS A 35 8.01 21.51 -15.92
CA LYS A 35 7.64 22.65 -15.05
C LYS A 35 6.84 22.18 -13.82
N THR A 36 6.88 22.92 -12.72
CA THR A 36 5.98 22.67 -11.57
C THR A 36 4.52 22.68 -12.05
N GLY A 37 3.71 21.73 -11.58
CA GLY A 37 2.33 21.56 -12.02
C GLY A 37 2.14 20.77 -13.32
N SER A 38 3.21 20.33 -14.00
CA SER A 38 3.11 19.57 -15.26
C SER A 38 2.63 18.11 -15.12
N GLY A 39 2.17 17.69 -13.93
CA GLY A 39 1.69 16.32 -13.71
C GLY A 39 2.77 15.26 -13.46
N LYS A 40 4.02 15.62 -13.15
CA LYS A 40 5.06 14.62 -12.85
C LYS A 40 4.68 13.65 -11.73
N THR A 41 4.12 14.19 -10.63
CA THR A 41 3.60 13.38 -9.53
C THR A 41 2.42 12.52 -9.96
N MET A 42 1.60 13.00 -10.92
CA MET A 42 0.43 12.26 -11.43
C MET A 42 0.80 10.97 -12.16
N ILE A 43 2.04 10.81 -12.65
CA ILE A 43 2.51 9.55 -13.22
C ILE A 43 2.52 8.45 -12.14
N PHE A 44 3.00 8.77 -10.94
CA PHE A 44 2.99 7.85 -9.80
C PHE A 44 1.58 7.64 -9.24
N ASP A 45 0.78 8.71 -9.21
CA ASP A 45 -0.63 8.63 -8.82
C ASP A 45 -1.38 7.68 -9.75
N ALA A 46 -1.08 7.71 -11.05
CA ALA A 46 -1.68 6.82 -12.03
C ALA A 46 -1.28 5.35 -11.82
N MET A 47 0.00 5.05 -11.55
CA MET A 47 0.43 3.68 -11.24
C MET A 47 -0.29 3.16 -9.98
N THR A 48 -0.34 3.99 -8.93
CA THR A 48 -1.03 3.67 -7.67
C THR A 48 -2.53 3.46 -7.90
N TYR A 49 -3.16 4.33 -8.67
CA TYR A 49 -4.57 4.22 -9.03
C TYR A 49 -4.82 2.94 -9.83
N ALA A 50 -4.02 2.64 -10.84
CA ALA A 50 -4.16 1.43 -11.66
C ALA A 50 -4.20 0.17 -10.79
N LEU A 51 -3.26 0.06 -9.86
CA LEU A 51 -3.13 -1.09 -8.97
C LEU A 51 -4.25 -1.16 -7.92
N PHE A 52 -4.51 -0.07 -7.20
CA PHE A 52 -5.30 -0.10 -5.97
C PHE A 52 -6.63 0.67 -6.02
N GLY A 53 -6.87 1.45 -7.06
CA GLY A 53 -8.06 2.31 -7.19
C GLY A 53 -8.09 3.50 -6.23
N LYS A 54 -6.94 3.87 -5.64
CA LYS A 54 -6.81 5.00 -4.71
C LYS A 54 -5.82 6.04 -5.22
N ALA A 55 -6.10 7.32 -5.00
CA ALA A 55 -5.18 8.44 -5.26
C ALA A 55 -4.02 8.47 -4.27
N SER A 56 -2.80 8.78 -4.70
CA SER A 56 -1.54 8.73 -3.92
C SER A 56 -1.50 9.53 -2.61
N THR A 57 -2.44 10.42 -2.38
CA THR A 57 -2.54 11.26 -1.18
C THR A 57 -3.87 10.97 -0.49
N GLU A 58 -3.88 10.73 0.82
CA GLU A 58 -5.11 10.42 1.58
C GLU A 58 -6.20 11.50 1.45
N GLN A 59 -5.82 12.73 1.08
CA GLN A 59 -6.73 13.87 0.90
C GLN A 59 -7.38 13.98 -0.49
N ARG A 60 -7.01 13.13 -1.46
CA ARG A 60 -7.54 13.19 -2.82
C ARG A 60 -8.57 12.10 -3.06
N GLU A 61 -9.78 12.49 -3.47
CA GLU A 61 -10.80 11.54 -3.89
C GLU A 61 -10.56 11.07 -5.34
N GLU A 62 -11.17 9.95 -5.74
CA GLU A 62 -11.08 9.43 -7.12
C GLU A 62 -11.50 10.47 -8.17
N ASN A 63 -12.42 11.38 -7.81
CA ASN A 63 -12.85 12.48 -8.67
C ASN A 63 -11.74 13.52 -8.93
N ASP A 64 -10.81 13.70 -7.99
CA ASP A 64 -9.69 14.67 -8.12
C ASP A 64 -8.60 14.16 -9.06
N LEU A 65 -8.59 12.86 -9.34
CA LEU A 65 -7.69 12.25 -10.33
C LEU A 65 -8.20 12.43 -11.75
N ARG A 66 -9.48 12.73 -11.94
CA ARG A 66 -10.06 12.89 -13.26
C ARG A 66 -9.62 14.22 -13.87
N SER A 67 -9.26 14.19 -15.14
CA SER A 67 -8.89 15.41 -15.85
C SER A 67 -10.08 16.38 -15.96
N HIS A 68 -9.85 17.65 -15.58
CA HIS A 68 -10.81 18.73 -15.77
C HIS A 68 -11.04 19.07 -17.26
N PHE A 69 -10.09 18.71 -18.13
CA PHE A 69 -10.21 18.93 -19.58
C PHE A 69 -11.04 17.87 -20.29
N ALA A 70 -11.32 16.75 -19.61
CA ALA A 70 -11.95 15.61 -20.25
C ALA A 70 -13.48 15.74 -20.25
N ASP A 71 -14.09 15.48 -21.40
CA ASP A 71 -15.55 15.40 -21.54
C ASP A 71 -16.12 14.43 -20.50
N GLY A 72 -17.09 14.88 -19.69
CA GLY A 72 -17.75 14.06 -18.66
C GLY A 72 -18.39 12.78 -19.19
N LYS A 73 -18.60 12.69 -20.51
CA LYS A 73 -19.11 11.50 -21.22
C LYS A 73 -18.05 10.43 -21.47
N GLN A 74 -16.77 10.73 -21.27
CA GLN A 74 -15.65 9.81 -21.47
C GLN A 74 -15.11 9.29 -20.13
N PRO A 75 -14.74 8.01 -20.05
CA PRO A 75 -14.20 7.44 -18.81
C PRO A 75 -12.78 7.93 -18.55
N MET A 76 -12.43 8.06 -17.27
CA MET A 76 -11.03 8.04 -16.82
C MET A 76 -10.56 6.59 -16.81
N SER A 77 -9.39 6.31 -17.37
CA SER A 77 -8.79 4.98 -17.28
C SER A 77 -7.27 5.03 -17.21
N VAL A 78 -6.70 4.04 -16.54
CA VAL A 78 -5.27 3.80 -16.51
C VAL A 78 -5.01 2.33 -16.84
N THR A 79 -4.12 2.10 -17.80
CA THR A 79 -3.58 0.77 -18.09
C THR A 79 -2.12 0.75 -17.68
N PHE A 80 -1.74 -0.23 -16.86
CA PHE A 80 -0.39 -0.35 -16.36
C PHE A 80 0.11 -1.77 -16.56
N GLU A 81 1.27 -1.88 -17.19
CA GLU A 81 1.96 -3.14 -17.47
C GLU A 81 3.30 -3.14 -16.72
N PHE A 82 3.57 -4.22 -16.01
CA PHE A 82 4.76 -4.34 -15.16
C PHE A 82 5.23 -5.79 -15.07
N GLN A 83 6.52 -5.94 -14.78
CA GLN A 83 7.14 -7.22 -14.50
C GLN A 83 7.34 -7.41 -12.99
N LEU A 84 7.00 -8.59 -12.50
CA LEU A 84 7.23 -9.01 -11.12
C LEU A 84 7.68 -10.48 -11.12
N ASN A 85 8.83 -10.78 -10.50
CA ASN A 85 9.38 -12.14 -10.42
C ASN A 85 9.40 -12.87 -11.78
N ASN A 86 9.89 -12.18 -12.82
CA ASN A 86 9.95 -12.65 -14.23
C ASN A 86 8.61 -12.96 -14.90
N ARG A 87 7.50 -12.54 -14.30
CA ARG A 87 6.15 -12.62 -14.90
C ARG A 87 5.67 -11.22 -15.27
N ILE A 88 4.94 -11.12 -16.37
CA ILE A 88 4.39 -9.84 -16.85
C ILE A 88 2.91 -9.80 -16.52
N TYR A 89 2.50 -8.72 -15.87
CA TYR A 89 1.12 -8.43 -15.54
C TYR A 89 0.68 -7.15 -16.23
N LYS A 90 -0.60 -7.12 -16.61
CA LYS A 90 -1.24 -5.94 -17.15
C LYS A 90 -2.54 -5.71 -16.38
N VAL A 91 -2.73 -4.50 -15.90
CA VAL A 91 -3.98 -4.09 -15.26
C VAL A 91 -4.63 -2.98 -16.06
N HIS A 92 -5.95 -3.03 -16.17
CA HIS A 92 -6.76 -1.97 -16.76
C HIS A 92 -7.82 -1.54 -15.74
N ARG A 93 -7.71 -0.31 -15.24
CA ARG A 93 -8.68 0.27 -14.32
C ARG A 93 -9.40 1.43 -14.96
N GLN A 94 -10.73 1.44 -14.80
CA GLN A 94 -11.61 2.47 -15.32
C GLN A 94 -12.49 3.00 -14.20
N GLY A 95 -12.52 4.32 -14.04
CA GLY A 95 -13.43 5.00 -13.13
C GLY A 95 -14.87 4.98 -13.65
N PRO A 96 -15.85 5.25 -12.77
CA PRO A 96 -17.25 5.28 -13.17
C PRO A 96 -17.56 6.59 -13.92
N TYR A 97 -18.49 6.55 -14.88
CA TYR A 97 -18.82 7.71 -15.73
C TYR A 97 -20.23 7.58 -16.32
N ILE A 98 -20.78 8.66 -16.87
CA ILE A 98 -22.07 8.63 -17.56
C ILE A 98 -21.79 8.65 -19.06
N LYS A 99 -22.20 7.61 -19.80
CA LYS A 99 -22.01 7.57 -21.26
C LYS A 99 -22.86 8.62 -21.94
N GLU A 100 -22.43 9.07 -23.11
CA GLU A 100 -23.24 9.89 -23.99
C GLU A 100 -24.59 9.21 -24.29
N GLY A 101 -25.69 9.94 -24.13
CA GLY A 101 -27.05 9.44 -24.35
C GLY A 101 -27.65 8.65 -23.17
N ASN A 102 -26.88 8.37 -22.11
CA ASN A 102 -27.38 7.67 -20.92
C ASN A 102 -27.62 8.64 -19.76
N THR A 103 -28.61 8.33 -18.93
CA THR A 103 -28.84 9.00 -17.63
C THR A 103 -28.25 8.21 -16.46
N THR A 104 -28.03 6.90 -16.64
CA THR A 104 -27.48 6.02 -15.61
C THR A 104 -25.95 5.97 -15.64
N LYS A 105 -25.34 6.01 -14.45
CA LYS A 105 -23.89 5.91 -14.25
C LYS A 105 -23.41 4.50 -14.62
N THR A 106 -22.39 4.42 -15.47
CA THR A 106 -21.62 3.21 -15.71
C THR A 106 -20.68 2.98 -14.53
N ASN A 107 -20.69 1.77 -13.98
CA ASN A 107 -19.84 1.39 -12.86
C ASN A 107 -18.35 1.32 -13.24
N ALA A 108 -17.50 1.43 -12.22
CA ALA A 108 -16.06 1.22 -12.36
C ALA A 108 -15.76 -0.20 -12.83
N LYS A 109 -14.63 -0.37 -13.53
CA LYS A 109 -14.14 -1.67 -14.00
C LYS A 109 -12.68 -1.87 -13.63
N PHE A 110 -12.32 -3.12 -13.40
CA PHE A 110 -10.94 -3.50 -13.15
C PHE A 110 -10.67 -4.89 -13.70
N ASP A 111 -9.75 -4.96 -14.65
CA ASP A 111 -9.31 -6.21 -15.26
C ASP A 111 -7.81 -6.40 -14.98
N VAL A 112 -7.45 -7.61 -14.54
CA VAL A 112 -6.08 -8.02 -14.25
C VAL A 112 -5.74 -9.17 -15.20
N PHE A 113 -4.62 -9.04 -15.89
CA PHE A 113 -4.11 -10.03 -16.83
C PHE A 113 -2.70 -10.46 -16.45
N GLU A 114 -2.36 -11.71 -16.76
CA GLU A 114 -1.00 -12.25 -16.71
C GLU A 114 -0.61 -12.70 -18.12
N MET A 115 0.63 -12.44 -18.52
CA MET A 115 1.18 -12.96 -19.76
C MET A 115 1.56 -14.43 -19.59
N VAL A 116 0.93 -15.31 -20.35
CA VAL A 116 1.21 -16.75 -20.42
C VAL A 116 1.39 -17.12 -21.89
N ASP A 117 2.52 -17.76 -22.23
CA ASP A 117 2.83 -18.19 -23.61
C ASP A 117 2.64 -17.09 -24.67
N GLY A 118 3.02 -15.85 -24.31
CA GLY A 118 2.94 -14.68 -25.19
C GLY A 118 1.54 -14.11 -25.37
N LYS A 119 0.55 -14.53 -24.57
CA LYS A 119 -0.82 -14.02 -24.58
C LYS A 119 -1.24 -13.54 -23.20
N TYR A 120 -2.07 -12.50 -23.17
CA TYR A 120 -2.68 -12.02 -21.94
C TYR A 120 -3.90 -12.87 -21.57
N GLU A 121 -3.80 -13.58 -20.46
CA GLU A 121 -4.91 -14.31 -19.84
C GLU A 121 -5.50 -13.51 -18.69
N ILE A 122 -6.83 -13.49 -18.58
CA ILE A 122 -7.51 -12.80 -17.48
C ILE A 122 -7.34 -13.60 -16.18
N ARG A 123 -6.97 -12.91 -15.10
CA ARG A 123 -6.91 -13.45 -13.74
C ARG A 123 -8.09 -12.99 -12.91
N GLU A 124 -8.46 -11.72 -13.04
CA GLU A 124 -9.60 -11.12 -12.34
C GLU A 124 -10.27 -10.04 -13.19
N SER A 125 -11.57 -9.86 -13.03
CA SER A 125 -12.37 -8.89 -13.79
C SER A 125 -13.39 -8.12 -12.94
N LYS A 126 -13.32 -8.27 -11.61
CA LYS A 126 -14.17 -7.54 -10.66
C LYS A 126 -13.27 -6.63 -9.83
N VAL A 127 -13.77 -5.42 -9.54
CA VAL A 127 -13.01 -4.40 -8.80
C VAL A 127 -12.51 -4.90 -7.46
N ILE A 128 -13.36 -5.55 -6.67
CA ILE A 128 -12.99 -6.00 -5.32
C ILE A 128 -11.99 -7.16 -5.38
N SER A 129 -12.31 -8.25 -6.07
CA SER A 129 -11.42 -9.43 -6.15
C SER A 129 -10.10 -9.11 -6.86
N GLY A 130 -10.14 -8.33 -7.95
CA GLY A 130 -8.92 -7.89 -8.63
C GLY A 130 -8.03 -7.03 -7.73
N THR A 131 -8.61 -6.10 -6.94
CA THR A 131 -7.80 -5.28 -6.02
C THR A 131 -7.16 -6.14 -4.93
N GLN A 132 -7.91 -7.11 -4.40
CA GLN A 132 -7.38 -8.07 -3.42
C GLN A 132 -6.26 -8.93 -4.02
N PHE A 133 -6.44 -9.43 -5.25
CA PHE A 133 -5.41 -10.17 -5.99
C PHE A 133 -4.12 -9.34 -6.14
N ILE A 134 -4.23 -8.05 -6.45
CA ILE A 134 -3.04 -7.17 -6.56
C ILE A 134 -2.35 -6.98 -5.22
N ILE A 135 -3.10 -6.81 -4.12
CA ILE A 135 -2.52 -6.70 -2.77
C ILE A 135 -1.77 -7.97 -2.40
N GLU A 136 -2.33 -9.15 -2.68
CA GLU A 136 -1.69 -10.44 -2.43
C GLU A 136 -0.46 -10.65 -3.32
N LEU A 137 -0.55 -10.28 -4.60
CA LEU A 137 0.54 -10.40 -5.56
C LEU A 137 1.74 -9.52 -5.18
N LEU A 138 1.48 -8.28 -4.76
CA LEU A 138 2.53 -7.32 -4.39
C LEU A 138 2.98 -7.46 -2.94
N GLY A 139 2.19 -8.09 -2.08
CA GLY A 139 2.43 -8.22 -0.64
C GLY A 139 2.29 -6.90 0.13
N VAL A 140 1.78 -5.84 -0.50
CA VAL A 140 1.65 -4.50 0.07
C VAL A 140 0.33 -3.86 -0.33
N ASN A 141 -0.22 -3.04 0.55
CA ASN A 141 -1.39 -2.21 0.26
C ASN A 141 -1.00 -0.88 -0.42
N ALA A 142 -2.00 -0.06 -0.78
CA ALA A 142 -1.77 1.20 -1.48
C ALA A 142 -0.87 2.19 -0.71
N ASP A 143 -1.00 2.26 0.61
CA ASP A 143 -0.28 3.21 1.45
C ASP A 143 1.18 2.79 1.62
N GLN A 144 1.40 1.49 1.85
CA GLN A 144 2.72 0.86 1.87
C GLN A 144 3.42 0.98 0.52
N PHE A 145 2.70 0.74 -0.58
CA PHE A 145 3.23 0.89 -1.93
C PHE A 145 3.75 2.32 -2.16
N ARG A 146 3.02 3.35 -1.73
CA ARG A 146 3.51 4.74 -1.84
C ARG A 146 4.78 4.96 -1.04
N GLN A 147 4.80 4.52 0.20
CA GLN A 147 5.95 4.74 1.07
C GLN A 147 7.21 4.01 0.58
N LEU A 148 7.05 2.80 0.03
CA LEU A 148 8.16 1.99 -0.47
C LEU A 148 8.68 2.44 -1.84
N PHE A 149 7.78 2.83 -2.76
CA PHE A 149 8.13 3.14 -4.15
C PHE A 149 8.30 4.65 -4.42
N ILE A 150 7.79 5.52 -3.54
CA ILE A 150 7.91 6.97 -3.66
C ILE A 150 8.67 7.46 -2.43
N LEU A 151 9.87 7.99 -2.65
CA LEU A 151 10.55 8.78 -1.63
C LEU A 151 9.76 10.08 -1.45
N PRO A 152 9.01 10.27 -0.36
CA PRO A 152 8.20 11.46 -0.20
C PRO A 152 9.16 12.65 -0.07
N GLN A 153 8.94 13.67 -0.87
CA GLN A 153 9.81 14.84 -0.90
C GLN A 153 9.77 15.50 0.49
N GLY A 154 10.91 15.49 1.20
CA GLY A 154 11.01 15.98 2.59
C GLY A 154 10.97 14.89 3.67
N GLU A 155 10.22 13.79 3.50
CA GLU A 155 10.22 12.69 4.48
C GLU A 155 11.50 11.88 4.46
N PHE A 156 12.11 11.70 3.27
CA PHE A 156 13.43 11.07 3.22
C PHE A 156 14.50 11.94 3.89
N LYS A 157 14.41 13.27 3.73
CA LYS A 157 15.26 14.20 4.46
C LYS A 157 15.02 14.08 5.96
N ARG A 158 13.75 14.01 6.39
CA ARG A 158 13.36 13.77 7.80
C ARG A 158 13.93 12.46 8.32
N PHE A 159 13.92 11.38 7.53
CA PHE A 159 14.54 10.10 7.85
C PHE A 159 16.07 10.18 7.99
N LEU A 160 16.76 10.95 7.13
CA LEU A 160 18.20 11.10 7.20
C LEU A 160 18.65 11.85 8.47
N ILE A 161 17.87 12.85 8.89
CA ILE A 161 18.19 13.72 10.03
C ILE A 161 17.51 13.30 11.35
N SER A 162 16.65 12.29 11.33
CA SER A 162 15.89 11.86 12.50
C SER A 162 16.75 11.10 13.50
N ASN A 163 16.39 11.23 14.78
CA ASN A 163 17.00 10.45 15.84
C ASN A 163 16.60 8.95 15.73
N SER A 164 17.33 8.07 16.41
CA SER A 164 17.11 6.61 16.32
C SER A 164 15.66 6.18 16.60
N ARG A 165 14.94 6.88 17.48
CA ARG A 165 13.56 6.55 17.85
C ARG A 165 12.58 6.89 16.73
N GLU A 166 12.71 8.08 16.16
CA GLU A 166 11.92 8.52 15.00
C GLU A 166 12.22 7.66 13.76
N LYS A 167 13.50 7.37 13.51
CA LYS A 167 13.93 6.49 12.42
C LYS A 167 13.31 5.09 12.56
N GLN A 168 13.27 4.55 13.77
CA GLN A 168 12.63 3.26 14.05
C GLN A 168 11.12 3.31 13.79
N GLY A 169 10.43 4.40 14.13
CA GLY A 169 9.02 4.61 13.78
C GLY A 169 8.80 4.60 12.27
N ILE A 170 9.59 5.36 11.51
CA ILE A 170 9.49 5.43 10.05
C ILE A 170 9.74 4.05 9.40
N LEU A 171 10.78 3.33 9.81
CA LEU A 171 11.05 1.97 9.31
C LEU A 171 9.93 0.99 9.68
N ARG A 172 9.31 1.16 10.85
CA ARG A 172 8.21 0.29 11.25
C ARG A 172 7.01 0.42 10.33
N THR A 173 6.64 1.66 10.00
CA THR A 173 5.57 1.97 9.05
C THR A 173 5.93 1.49 7.64
N LEU A 174 7.17 1.72 7.19
CA LEU A 174 7.66 1.24 5.87
C LEU A 174 7.60 -0.28 5.71
N PHE A 175 7.92 -1.05 6.75
CA PHE A 175 7.94 -2.52 6.70
C PHE A 175 6.69 -3.17 7.28
N ASP A 176 5.63 -2.40 7.57
CA ASP A 176 4.38 -2.88 8.18
C ASP A 176 4.60 -3.73 9.46
N SER A 177 5.66 -3.40 10.22
CA SER A 177 6.03 -4.17 11.41
C SER A 177 5.24 -3.76 12.66
N GLU A 178 4.26 -2.86 12.52
CA GLU A 178 3.34 -2.44 13.58
C GLU A 178 2.53 -3.62 14.12
N LYS A 179 2.20 -4.60 13.26
CA LYS A 179 1.54 -5.86 13.66
C LYS A 179 2.37 -6.65 14.66
N PHE A 180 3.70 -6.65 14.51
CA PHE A 180 4.59 -7.33 15.44
C PHE A 180 4.72 -6.59 16.76
N GLU A 181 4.60 -5.26 16.76
CA GLU A 181 4.59 -4.49 18.00
C GLU A 181 3.29 -4.75 18.77
N ALA A 182 2.13 -4.82 18.10
CA ALA A 182 0.88 -5.21 18.74
C ALA A 182 0.97 -6.61 19.41
N ILE A 183 1.56 -7.59 18.71
CA ILE A 183 1.82 -8.91 19.29
C ILE A 183 2.75 -8.79 20.50
N ARG A 184 3.81 -7.99 20.40
CA ARG A 184 4.75 -7.75 21.50
C ARG A 184 4.09 -7.09 22.70
N GLU A 185 3.19 -6.14 22.51
CA GLU A 185 2.41 -5.52 23.59
C GLU A 185 1.53 -6.55 24.30
N ILE A 186 0.83 -7.41 23.54
CA ILE A 186 0.00 -8.49 24.09
C ILE A 186 0.85 -9.43 24.95
N LEU A 187 1.96 -9.93 24.39
CA LEU A 187 2.88 -10.82 25.09
C LEU A 187 3.46 -10.16 26.36
N LYS A 188 3.78 -8.87 26.29
CA LYS A 188 4.32 -8.12 27.43
C LYS A 188 3.31 -7.98 28.56
N GLU A 189 2.04 -7.76 28.23
CA GLU A 189 0.96 -7.70 29.23
C GLU A 189 0.67 -9.09 29.83
N GLU A 190 0.72 -10.17 29.06
CA GLU A 190 0.63 -11.54 29.57
C GLU A 190 1.76 -11.87 30.55
N VAL A 191 3.02 -11.62 30.15
CA VAL A 191 4.18 -11.81 31.02
C VAL A 191 4.08 -11.00 32.31
N LYS A 192 3.56 -9.77 32.23
CA LYS A 192 3.37 -8.92 33.41
C LYS A 192 2.31 -9.48 34.37
N LYS A 193 1.19 -9.98 33.86
CA LYS A 193 0.15 -10.64 34.66
C LYS A 193 0.66 -11.89 35.33
N GLU A 194 1.39 -12.74 34.60
CA GLU A 194 1.93 -13.99 35.13
C GLU A 194 3.00 -13.77 36.20
N ASN A 195 3.86 -12.76 36.02
CA ASN A 195 4.82 -12.35 37.04
C ASN A 195 4.14 -11.79 38.30
N ALA A 196 3.05 -11.03 38.15
CA ALA A 196 2.26 -10.54 39.28
C ALA A 196 1.61 -11.69 40.05
N GLN A 197 1.05 -12.68 39.34
CA GLN A 197 0.46 -13.87 39.93
C GLN A 197 1.49 -14.72 40.68
N SER A 198 2.64 -14.98 40.04
CA SER A 198 3.77 -15.70 40.67
C SER A 198 4.24 -15.03 41.96
N ARG A 199 4.30 -13.69 42.00
CA ARG A 199 4.62 -12.94 43.22
C ARG A 199 3.58 -13.12 44.32
N ILE A 200 2.29 -13.14 43.97
CA ILE A 200 1.21 -13.38 44.94
C ILE A 200 1.32 -14.78 45.54
N ASP A 201 1.59 -15.78 44.70
CA ASP A 201 1.66 -17.18 45.13
C ASP A 201 2.91 -17.44 46.00
N ILE A 202 4.06 -16.85 45.65
CA ILE A 202 5.25 -16.85 46.50
C ILE A 202 4.97 -16.22 47.87
N ASN A 203 4.28 -15.08 47.91
CA ASN A 203 3.94 -14.41 49.16
C ASN A 203 3.00 -15.26 50.03
N LYS A 204 2.00 -15.92 49.43
CA LYS A 204 1.11 -16.85 50.14
C LYS A 204 1.88 -18.05 50.71
N LEU A 205 2.73 -18.70 49.91
CA LEU A 205 3.55 -19.82 50.37
C LEU A 205 4.48 -19.42 51.52
N THR A 206 5.09 -18.23 51.42
CA THR A 206 5.95 -17.68 52.48
C THR A 206 5.16 -17.43 53.77
N PHE A 207 3.92 -16.92 53.65
CA PHE A 207 3.02 -16.71 54.78
C PHE A 207 2.61 -18.02 55.46
N TYR A 208 2.19 -19.02 54.68
CA TYR A 208 1.82 -20.34 55.20
C TYR A 208 3.01 -21.06 55.84
N GLY A 209 4.20 -20.97 55.24
CA GLY A 209 5.43 -21.52 55.80
C GLY A 209 5.78 -20.91 57.17
N LYS A 210 5.67 -19.58 57.32
CA LYS A 210 5.86 -18.91 58.63
C LYS A 210 4.85 -19.38 59.67
N LYS A 211 3.58 -19.54 59.28
CA LYS A 211 2.50 -19.97 60.19
C LYS A 211 2.69 -21.42 60.65
N LEU A 212 3.12 -22.31 59.76
CA LEU A 212 3.46 -23.71 60.06
C LEU A 212 4.67 -23.80 61.01
N ASN A 213 5.74 -23.05 60.76
CA ASN A 213 6.89 -23.02 61.67
C ASN A 213 6.52 -22.53 63.07
N HIS A 214 5.67 -21.50 63.17
CA HIS A 214 5.19 -21.02 64.47
C HIS A 214 4.38 -22.10 65.21
N LEU A 215 3.51 -22.84 64.51
CA LEU A 215 2.75 -23.95 65.08
C LEU A 215 3.63 -25.13 65.53
N MET A 216 4.74 -25.39 64.83
CA MET A 216 5.67 -26.46 65.19
C MET A 216 6.59 -26.11 66.36
N MET A 217 6.86 -24.82 66.61
CA MET A 217 7.67 -24.36 67.76
C MET A 217 6.86 -24.13 69.05
N THR A 218 5.53 -24.23 68.99
CA THR A 218 4.63 -24.06 70.15
C THR A 218 4.08 -25.39 70.70
N LYS A 219 4.60 -26.52 70.22
CA LYS A 219 4.44 -27.86 70.81
C LYS A 219 5.76 -28.32 71.38
#